data_AF-A0A359CN34-F1
#
_entry.id   AF-A0A359CN34-F1
#
_cell.length_a   1.000
_cell.length_b   1.000
_cell.length_c   1.000
_cell.angle_alpha   90.00
_cell.angle_beta   90.00
_cell.angle_gamma   90.00
#
_symmetry.space_group_name_H-M   'P 1'
#
loop_
_entity.id
_entity.type
_entity.pdbx_description
1 polymer ?
#
loop_
_entity_poly.entity_id
_entity_poly.type
_entity_poly.pdbx_seq_one_letter_code
_entity_poly.pdbx_strand_id
1 'polypeptide(L)' 'MKVGIPRALLYYKYNPFFETFYSELGCEIIESPETNKVILDYASKYCVDEACLPIKIFHGHVYYLKDKCDMILVPRIMRV' A
#
# COMPACT_ATOMS: atom_id res chain seq x y z
N MET A 1 13.00 -10.41 -5.64
CA MET A 1 12.64 -9.14 -4.96
C MET A 1 11.14 -9.15 -4.72
N LYS A 2 10.71 -8.81 -3.50
CA LYS A 2 9.31 -8.75 -3.07
C LYS A 2 8.85 -7.30 -3.02
N VAL A 3 7.81 -6.97 -3.77
CA VAL A 3 7.22 -5.63 -3.84
C VAL A 3 5.88 -5.63 -3.12
N GLY A 4 5.79 -4.84 -2.05
CA GLY A 4 4.57 -4.60 -1.30
C GLY A 4 3.70 -3.57 -2.01
N ILE A 5 2.46 -3.92 -2.33
CA ILE A 5 1.47 -3.00 -2.90
C ILE A 5 0.37 -2.74 -1.86
N PRO A 6 0.30 -1.52 -1.29
CA PRO A 6 -0.78 -1.17 -0.37
C PRO A 6 -2.12 -1.05 -1.10
N ARG A 7 -3.13 -1.79 -0.63
CA ARG A 7 -4.51 -1.78 -1.15
C ARG A 7 -5.29 -0.52 -0.71
N ALA A 8 -4.76 0.66 -1.03
CA ALA A 8 -5.32 1.95 -0.68
C ALA A 8 -4.97 3.04 -1.70
N LEU A 9 -5.69 4.17 -1.63
CA LEU A 9 -5.50 5.33 -2.51
C LEU A 9 -5.59 4.96 -4.01
N LEU A 10 -4.49 5.14 -4.74
CA LEU A 10 -4.38 4.95 -6.20
C LEU A 10 -4.40 3.49 -6.64
N TYR A 11 -4.27 2.54 -5.69
CA TYR A 11 -4.35 1.11 -5.96
C TYR A 11 -5.53 0.75 -6.86
N TYR A 12 -6.74 1.19 -6.51
CA TYR A 12 -7.96 0.79 -7.21
C TYR A 12 -8.05 1.27 -8.67
N LYS A 13 -7.24 2.27 -9.03
CA LYS A 13 -7.18 2.79 -10.41
C LYS A 13 -6.01 2.21 -11.20
N TYR A 14 -4.89 1.92 -10.55
CA TYR A 14 -3.63 1.62 -11.21
C TYR A 14 -3.06 0.23 -10.87
N ASN A 15 -3.74 -0.61 -10.08
CA ASN A 15 -3.21 -1.92 -9.70
C ASN A 15 -2.81 -2.78 -10.91
N PRO A 16 -3.64 -2.93 -11.97
CA PRO A 16 -3.25 -3.75 -13.11
C PRO A 16 -1.94 -3.28 -13.76
N PHE A 17 -1.68 -1.97 -13.76
CA PHE A 17 -0.43 -1.41 -14.28
C PHE A 17 0.76 -1.79 -13.40
N PHE A 18 0.66 -1.56 -12.09
CA PHE A 18 1.75 -1.88 -11.15
C PHE A 18 2.03 -3.38 -11.09
N GLU A 19 0.96 -4.18 -11.06
CA GLU A 19 1.05 -5.63 -11.00
C GLU A 19 1.77 -6.19 -12.23
N THR A 20 1.36 -5.77 -13.43
CA THR A 20 2.01 -6.17 -14.67
C THR A 20 3.46 -5.69 -14.71
N PHE A 21 3.71 -4.41 -14.42
CA PHE A 21 5.05 -3.81 -14.47
C PHE A 21 6.05 -4.56 -13.58
N TYR A 22 5.70 -4.85 -12.33
CA TYR A 22 6.60 -5.55 -11.42
C TYR A 22 6.71 -7.05 -11.72
N SER A 23 5.63 -7.68 -12.19
CA SER A 23 5.66 -9.09 -12.59
C SER A 23 6.57 -9.32 -13.81
N GLU A 24 6.51 -8.44 -14.82
CA GLU A 24 7.39 -8.50 -16.01
C GLU A 24 8.87 -8.25 -15.67
N LEU A 25 9.14 -7.52 -14.58
CA LEU A 25 10.49 -7.37 -14.03
C LEU A 25 10.96 -8.58 -13.19
N GLY A 26 10.13 -9.63 -13.07
CA GLY A 26 10.43 -10.83 -12.28
C GLY A 26 10.30 -10.63 -10.76
N CYS A 27 9.52 -9.64 -10.32
CA CYS A 27 9.29 -9.40 -8.90
C CYS A 27 8.11 -10.24 -8.38
N GLU A 28 8.20 -10.67 -7.12
CA GLU A 28 7.07 -11.25 -6.39
C GLU A 28 6.24 -10.11 -5.79
N ILE A 29 4.93 -10.15 -5.95
CA ILE A 29 4.03 -9.10 -5.48
C ILE A 29 3.32 -9.56 -4.20
N ILE A 30 3.31 -8.69 -3.20
CA ILE A 30 2.62 -8.90 -1.93
C ILE A 30 1.64 -7.76 -1.72
N GLU A 31 0.36 -8.05 -1.81
CA GLU A 31 -0.68 -7.07 -1.56
C GLU A 31 -1.10 -7.08 -0.08
N SER A 32 -1.39 -5.90 0.47
CA SER A 32 -2.05 -5.83 1.79
C SER A 32 -3.51 -6.30 1.69
N PRO A 33 -4.13 -6.83 2.76
CA PRO A 33 -5.52 -7.32 2.74
C PRO A 33 -6.52 -6.19 2.43
N GLU A 34 -7.80 -6.53 2.26
CA GLU A 34 -8.84 -5.50 2.30
C GLU A 34 -8.80 -4.75 3.62
N THR A 35 -9.21 -3.48 3.58
CA THR A 35 -9.27 -2.65 4.80
C THR A 35 -10.17 -3.32 5.82
N ASN A 36 -9.59 -3.70 6.94
CA ASN A 36 -10.24 -4.39 8.05
C ASN A 36 -9.84 -3.74 9.38
N LYS A 37 -10.36 -4.27 10.49
CA LYS A 37 -10.09 -3.74 11.82
C LYS A 37 -8.60 -3.68 12.15
N VAL A 38 -7.82 -4.69 11.76
CA VAL A 38 -6.36 -4.72 12.00
C VAL A 38 -5.66 -3.58 11.27
N ILE A 39 -6.03 -3.30 10.02
CA ILE A 39 -5.49 -2.16 9.25
C ILE A 39 -5.88 -0.83 9.92
N LEU A 40 -7.13 -0.70 10.38
CA LEU A 40 -7.59 0.51 11.08
C LEU A 40 -6.87 0.73 12.43
N ASP A 41 -6.60 -0.35 13.16
CA ASP A 41 -5.85 -0.29 14.41
C ASP A 41 -4.40 0.18 14.15
N TYR A 42 -3.76 -0.34 13.10
CA TYR A 42 -2.44 0.14 12.68
C TYR A 42 -2.46 1.59 12.18
N ALA A 43 -3.46 1.96 11.40
CA ALA A 43 -3.66 3.32 10.93
C ALA A 43 -3.79 4.31 12.10
N SER A 44 -4.53 3.94 13.14
CA SER A 44 -4.75 4.78 14.33
C SER A 44 -3.51 4.85 15.23
N LYS A 45 -2.73 3.77 15.30
CA LYS A 45 -1.57 3.67 16.20
C LYS A 45 -0.30 4.30 15.63
N TYR A 46 -0.11 4.24 14.31
CA TYR A 46 1.17 4.58 13.68
C TYR A 46 1.12 5.76 12.71
N CYS A 47 -0.07 6.25 12.35
CA CYS A 47 -0.20 7.47 11.57
C CYS A 47 -0.32 8.70 12.47
N VAL A 48 0.01 9.88 11.94
CA VAL A 48 -0.19 11.16 12.63
C VAL A 48 -1.67 11.46 12.81
N ASP A 49 -2.01 12.13 13.92
CA ASP A 49 -3.41 12.32 14.32
C ASP A 49 -4.19 13.24 13.37
N GLU A 50 -3.53 14.22 12.78
CA GLU A 50 -4.14 15.21 11.88
C GLU A 50 -4.31 14.71 10.44
N ALA A 51 -3.82 13.51 10.12
CA ALA A 51 -4.00 12.95 8.77
C ALA A 51 -5.47 12.62 8.48
N CYS A 52 -5.89 12.84 7.23
CA CYS A 52 -7.21 12.42 6.79
C CYS A 52 -7.31 10.89 6.75
N LEU A 53 -8.53 10.37 6.90
CA LEU A 53 -8.79 8.93 6.98
C LEU A 53 -8.15 8.11 5.83
N PRO A 54 -8.19 8.52 4.55
CA PRO A 54 -7.53 7.79 3.47
C PRO A 54 -6.01 7.63 3.67
N ILE A 55 -5.34 8.67 4.16
CA ILE A 55 -3.90 8.64 4.44
C ILE A 55 -3.61 7.77 5.67
N LYS A 56 -4.46 7.83 6.71
CA LYS A 56 -4.35 6.94 7.87
C LYS A 56 -4.46 5.47 7.44
N ILE A 57 -5.49 5.12 6.68
CA ILE A 57 -5.70 3.75 6.17
C ILE A 57 -4.51 3.30 5.32
N PHE A 58 -4.03 4.15 4.41
CA PHE A 58 -2.83 3.87 3.62
C PHE A 58 -1.62 3.56 4.52
N HIS A 59 -1.41 4.35 5.58
CA HIS A 59 -0.34 4.11 6.54
C HIS A 59 -0.51 2.76 7.28
N GLY A 60 -1.74 2.38 7.62
CA GLY A 60 -2.04 1.05 8.17
C GLY A 60 -1.67 -0.10 7.22
N HIS A 61 -1.94 0.07 5.91
CA HIS A 61 -1.53 -0.90 4.88
C HIS A 61 -0.01 -0.96 4.69
N VAL A 62 0.66 0.19 4.70
CA VAL A 62 2.14 0.26 4.66
C VAL A 62 2.73 -0.45 5.87
N TYR A 63 2.20 -0.20 7.07
CA TYR A 63 2.65 -0.85 8.30
C TYR A 63 2.44 -2.38 8.26
N TYR A 64 1.34 -2.85 7.68
CA TYR A 64 1.12 -4.28 7.47
C TYR A 64 2.19 -4.92 6.57
N LEU A 65 2.65 -4.20 5.55
CA LEU A 65 3.60 -4.71 4.55
C LEU A 65 5.07 -4.61 4.97
N LYS A 66 5.42 -3.73 5.90
CA LYS A 66 6.81 -3.34 6.22
C LYS A 66 7.81 -4.49 6.44
N ASP A 67 7.37 -5.60 7.06
CA ASP A 67 8.21 -6.76 7.37
C ASP A 67 7.96 -7.95 6.42
N LYS A 68 7.17 -7.74 5.35
CA LYS A 68 6.76 -8.79 4.40
C LYS A 68 7.41 -8.64 3.02
N CYS A 69 7.95 -7.49 2.69
CA CYS A 69 8.49 -7.17 1.37
C CYS A 69 9.81 -6.39 1.45
N ASP A 70 10.59 -6.43 0.36
CA ASP A 70 11.87 -5.72 0.25
C ASP A 70 11.65 -4.21 -0.03
N MET A 71 10.55 -3.88 -0.70
CA MET A 71 10.17 -2.50 -1.00
C MET A 71 8.64 -2.33 -0.99
N ILE A 72 8.16 -1.12 -0.68
CA ILE A 72 6.73 -0.78 -0.73
C ILE A 72 6.50 0.29 -1.79
N LEU A 73 5.50 0.07 -2.64
CA LEU A 73 5.07 1.03 -3.64
C LEU A 73 4.25 2.16 -2.98
N VAL A 74 4.73 3.41 -3.10
CA VAL A 74 4.03 4.62 -2.64
C VAL A 74 3.88 5.58 -3.83
N PRO A 75 2.81 5.45 -4.64
CA PRO A 75 2.67 6.22 -5.87
C PRO A 75 2.24 7.65 -5.58
N ARG A 76 2.96 8.64 -6.15
CA ARG A 76 2.60 10.06 -6.13
C ARG A 76 2.36 10.55 -7.54
N ILE A 77 1.10 10.60 -7.96
CA ILE A 77 0.69 11.07 -9.29
C ILE A 77 0.03 12.44 -9.13
N MET A 78 0.68 13.50 -9.62
CA MET A 78 0.15 14.88 -9.53
C MET A 78 -0.55 15.35 -10.79
N ARG A 79 -0.14 14.83 -11.95
CA ARG A 79 -0.66 15.17 -13.28
C ARG A 79 -0.64 13.89 -14.10
N VAL A 80 -1.68 13.72 -14.92
CA VAL A 80 -1.85 12.63 -15.90
C VAL A 80 -2.04 13.30 -17.25
#